data_AF-H1HNM3-F1
#
_entry.id   AF-H1HNM3-F1
#
_cell.length_a   1.000
_cell.length_b   1.000
_cell.length_c   1.000
_cell.angle_alpha   90.00
_cell.angle_beta   90.00
_cell.angle_gamma   90.00
#
_symmetry.space_group_name_H-M   'P 1'
#
loop_
_entity.id
_entity.type
_entity.pdbx_description
1 polymer ?
#
loop_
_entity_poly.entity_id
_entity_poly.type
_entity_poly.pdbx_seq_one_letter_code
_entity_poly.pdbx_strand_id
1 'polypeptide(L)'
;MKINIFDKQRLQNLEHSQYAINLHAICTEANIEKVNALLPALKTCIDKEEQALNLPRGKEFITEIRQLDAARDESYRALQFTVRAAKHRRAADVQAAADEVEKVMRRYPELAAQSNNKETSGIRNLADDLNSAKYKPLVAKIGAKADLDQLVADNEAFAAMFLKHYSATPPSKEFDLKKLRAATDEAVNAVVLRMQSLADLLPDTVGLADLITRYNKMVADSHLTLALRKAANKKKPGTGDGEKPKDKKGKKGKNEKPGTGGIGQEPSEKGILIDGVRKTVVKATIMKYVDDKHFLALQFDAAGKEMLCVYFVAEGNKRVNDMTRESDVYWVVSYDKDGSCVFFTTNVGKDQKCKAGTLLYDIDMESGRYRVDVTTAQVGKSNGKTGDGNAHTFAVRIDGTAEVKK
;
A
#
# COMPACT_ATOMS: atom_id res chain seq x y z
N MET A 1 -19.28 -30.05 -29.75
CA MET A 1 -18.14 -29.10 -29.67
C MET A 1 -17.24 -29.53 -28.51
N LYS A 2 -15.91 -29.49 -28.63
CA LYS A 2 -15.00 -30.04 -27.60
C LYS A 2 -14.58 -28.97 -26.58
N ILE A 3 -14.62 -29.30 -25.30
CA ILE A 3 -14.16 -28.43 -24.21
C ILE A 3 -12.65 -28.62 -23.99
N ASN A 4 -11.92 -27.52 -23.84
CA ASN A 4 -10.48 -27.55 -23.56
C ASN A 4 -10.20 -27.79 -22.07
N ILE A 5 -9.30 -28.72 -21.78
CA ILE A 5 -8.85 -28.99 -20.41
C ILE A 5 -7.71 -28.04 -20.07
N PHE A 6 -7.77 -27.43 -18.89
CA PHE A 6 -6.76 -26.50 -18.40
C PHE A 6 -6.27 -26.91 -17.00
N ASP A 7 -4.94 -26.99 -16.84
CA ASP A 7 -4.28 -27.21 -15.55
C ASP A 7 -4.17 -25.89 -14.77
N LYS A 8 -5.04 -25.76 -13.77
CA LYS A 8 -5.19 -24.58 -12.92
C LYS A 8 -4.11 -24.48 -11.82
N GLN A 9 -3.34 -25.53 -11.57
CA GLN A 9 -2.32 -25.53 -10.51
C GLN A 9 -1.22 -24.49 -10.75
N ARG A 10 -0.98 -24.12 -12.01
CA ARG A 10 0.04 -23.14 -12.41
C ARG A 10 -0.41 -21.69 -12.28
N LEU A 11 -1.69 -21.44 -12.03
CA LEU A 11 -2.21 -20.10 -11.77
C LEU A 11 -1.71 -19.62 -10.41
N GLN A 12 -1.33 -18.33 -10.33
CA GLN A 12 -1.11 -17.67 -9.05
C GLN A 12 -2.45 -17.56 -8.29
N ASN A 13 -2.43 -17.34 -6.98
CA ASN A 13 -3.65 -17.47 -6.17
C ASN A 13 -4.79 -16.54 -6.63
N LEU A 14 -4.47 -15.30 -7.00
CA LEU A 14 -5.46 -14.33 -7.47
C LEU A 14 -5.92 -14.64 -8.91
N GLU A 15 -5.03 -15.17 -9.75
CA GLU A 15 -5.39 -15.64 -11.09
C GLU A 15 -6.30 -16.87 -11.02
N HIS A 16 -6.07 -17.74 -10.03
CA HIS A 16 -6.88 -18.92 -9.78
C HIS A 16 -8.30 -18.54 -9.32
N SER A 17 -8.41 -17.66 -8.33
CA SER A 17 -9.69 -17.13 -7.88
C SER A 17 -10.43 -16.43 -9.03
N GLN A 18 -9.74 -15.55 -9.78
CA GLN A 18 -10.35 -14.85 -10.92
C GLN A 18 -10.80 -15.81 -12.03
N TYR A 19 -10.06 -16.90 -12.28
CA TYR A 19 -10.48 -17.92 -13.23
C TYR A 19 -11.81 -18.58 -12.82
N ALA A 20 -11.97 -18.91 -11.53
CA ALA A 20 -13.21 -19.47 -11.00
C ALA A 20 -14.38 -18.46 -11.05
N ILE A 21 -14.11 -17.18 -10.74
CA ILE A 21 -15.09 -16.08 -10.86
C ILE A 21 -15.56 -15.92 -12.30
N ASN A 22 -14.64 -15.92 -13.26
CA ASN A 22 -14.96 -15.79 -14.68
C ASN A 22 -15.80 -16.98 -15.17
N LEU A 23 -15.46 -18.21 -14.78
CA LEU A 23 -16.28 -19.38 -15.08
C LEU A 23 -17.69 -19.25 -14.52
N HIS A 24 -17.81 -18.87 -13.24
CA HIS A 24 -19.10 -18.66 -12.60
C HIS A 24 -19.93 -17.61 -13.35
N ALA A 25 -19.33 -16.48 -13.74
CA ALA A 25 -19.99 -15.41 -14.47
C ALA A 25 -20.49 -15.90 -15.85
N ILE A 26 -19.64 -16.54 -16.65
CA ILE A 26 -20.05 -16.98 -17.98
C ILE A 26 -21.12 -18.08 -17.92
N CYS A 27 -21.12 -18.93 -16.90
CA CYS A 27 -22.16 -19.94 -16.70
C CYS A 27 -23.48 -19.29 -16.22
N THR A 28 -23.42 -18.29 -15.35
CA THR A 28 -24.60 -17.54 -14.88
C THR A 28 -25.28 -16.83 -16.04
N GLU A 29 -24.51 -16.15 -16.90
CA GLU A 29 -25.04 -15.47 -18.09
C GLU A 29 -25.64 -16.42 -19.12
N ALA A 30 -25.04 -17.61 -19.30
CA ALA A 30 -25.57 -18.62 -20.19
C ALA A 30 -26.88 -19.23 -19.67
N ASN A 31 -27.13 -19.15 -18.36
CA ASN A 31 -28.36 -19.53 -17.69
C ASN A 31 -28.90 -20.93 -18.07
N ILE A 32 -27.99 -21.90 -18.20
CA ILE A 32 -28.35 -23.28 -18.54
C ILE A 32 -28.72 -24.00 -17.25
N GLU A 33 -29.99 -24.42 -17.11
CA GLU A 33 -30.56 -25.02 -15.88
C GLU A 33 -29.67 -26.10 -15.26
N LYS A 34 -29.18 -27.05 -16.08
CA LYS A 34 -28.33 -28.17 -15.62
C LYS A 34 -26.93 -27.74 -15.14
N VAL A 35 -26.44 -26.58 -15.58
CA VAL A 35 -25.19 -25.96 -15.11
C VAL A 35 -25.45 -25.11 -13.87
N ASN A 36 -26.56 -24.36 -13.85
CA ASN A 36 -26.97 -23.49 -12.74
C ASN A 36 -27.03 -24.23 -11.40
N ALA A 37 -27.43 -25.50 -11.41
CA ALA A 37 -27.46 -26.35 -10.22
C ALA A 37 -26.10 -26.48 -9.49
N LEU A 38 -24.97 -26.21 -10.17
CA LEU A 38 -23.62 -26.32 -9.60
C LEU A 38 -23.05 -24.95 -9.17
N LEU A 39 -23.64 -23.84 -9.60
CA LEU A 39 -23.13 -22.50 -9.35
C LEU A 39 -23.11 -22.09 -7.87
N PRO A 40 -24.11 -22.44 -7.03
CA PRO A 40 -24.06 -22.13 -5.61
C PRO A 40 -22.86 -22.75 -4.88
N ALA A 41 -22.51 -24.00 -5.23
CA ALA A 41 -21.35 -24.68 -4.67
C ALA A 41 -20.04 -24.01 -5.11
N LEU A 42 -19.93 -23.68 -6.40
CA LEU A 42 -18.78 -22.94 -6.93
C LEU A 42 -18.62 -21.57 -6.27
N LYS A 43 -19.71 -20.80 -6.12
CA LYS A 43 -19.71 -19.48 -5.46
C LYS A 43 -19.23 -19.57 -4.01
N THR A 44 -19.69 -20.58 -3.28
CA THR A 44 -19.27 -20.80 -1.89
C THR A 44 -17.76 -21.07 -1.78
N CYS A 45 -17.18 -21.85 -2.70
CA CYS A 45 -15.73 -22.08 -2.72
C CYS A 45 -14.95 -20.80 -3.07
N ILE A 46 -15.42 -20.05 -4.08
CA ILE A 46 -14.84 -18.75 -4.47
C ILE A 46 -14.82 -17.78 -3.29
N ASP A 47 -15.93 -17.63 -2.57
CA ASP A 47 -16.03 -16.68 -1.46
C ASP A 47 -15.07 -16.99 -0.31
N LYS A 48 -14.88 -18.28 0.01
CA LYS A 48 -13.92 -18.72 1.02
C LYS A 48 -12.48 -18.48 0.57
N GLU A 49 -12.18 -18.72 -0.70
CA GLU A 49 -10.87 -18.43 -1.28
C GLU A 49 -10.58 -16.92 -1.28
N GLU A 50 -11.52 -16.09 -1.73
CA GLU A 50 -11.42 -14.63 -1.74
C GLU A 50 -11.26 -14.04 -0.34
N GLN A 51 -12.00 -14.55 0.64
CA GLN A 51 -11.86 -14.15 2.04
C GLN A 51 -10.42 -14.40 2.54
N ALA A 52 -9.82 -15.54 2.20
CA ALA A 52 -8.44 -15.87 2.54
C ALA A 52 -7.42 -15.00 1.79
N LEU A 53 -7.74 -14.58 0.56
CA LEU A 53 -6.89 -13.71 -0.25
C LEU A 53 -6.94 -12.26 0.22
N ASN A 54 -8.06 -11.83 0.80
CA ASN A 54 -8.32 -10.47 1.28
C ASN A 54 -7.92 -10.23 2.75
N LEU A 55 -7.21 -11.17 3.38
CA LEU A 55 -6.66 -10.94 4.71
C LEU A 55 -5.53 -9.91 4.68
N PRO A 56 -5.42 -9.03 5.69
CA PRO A 56 -4.26 -8.18 5.90
C PRO A 56 -2.95 -8.99 5.87
N ARG A 57 -2.12 -8.80 4.84
CA ARG A 57 -0.85 -9.54 4.68
C ARG A 57 0.37 -8.80 5.22
N GLY A 58 0.15 -7.74 5.99
CA GLY A 58 1.20 -6.86 6.50
C GLY A 58 1.13 -6.69 8.01
N LYS A 59 2.29 -6.38 8.58
CA LYS A 59 2.45 -5.89 9.95
C LYS A 59 1.95 -4.45 10.00
N GLU A 60 0.64 -4.24 9.85
CA GLU A 60 0.00 -2.92 9.64
C GLU A 60 0.44 -1.86 10.66
N PHE A 61 0.82 -2.29 11.87
CA PHE A 61 1.25 -1.41 12.95
C PHE A 61 2.77 -1.20 13.05
N ILE A 62 3.62 -1.99 12.38
CA ILE A 62 5.07 -1.95 12.65
C ILE A 62 5.73 -0.67 12.13
N THR A 63 5.30 -0.15 10.98
CA THR A 63 5.86 1.10 10.46
C THR A 63 5.47 2.28 11.33
N GLU A 64 4.19 2.39 11.71
CA GLU A 64 3.68 3.44 12.58
C GLU A 64 4.29 3.36 13.99
N ILE A 65 4.40 2.16 14.57
CA ILE A 65 5.07 1.94 15.86
C ILE A 65 6.53 2.41 15.79
N ARG A 66 7.27 2.09 14.73
CA ARG A 66 8.67 2.53 14.57
C ARG A 66 8.81 4.04 14.46
N GLN A 67 7.88 4.71 13.78
CA GLN A 67 7.90 6.17 13.66
C GLN A 67 7.63 6.84 15.00
N LEU A 68 6.63 6.35 15.75
CA LEU A 68 6.32 6.86 17.07
C LEU A 68 7.43 6.57 18.09
N ASP A 69 8.08 5.42 17.97
CA ASP A 69 9.27 5.06 18.75
C ASP A 69 10.41 6.07 18.50
N ALA A 70 10.72 6.33 17.23
CA ALA A 70 11.75 7.29 16.85
C ALA A 70 11.43 8.73 17.29
N ALA A 71 10.16 9.15 17.21
CA ALA A 71 9.73 10.46 17.69
C ALA A 71 9.89 10.58 19.21
N ARG A 72 9.47 9.55 19.96
CA ARG A 72 9.65 9.48 21.41
C ARG A 72 11.12 9.55 21.82
N ASP A 73 11.98 8.78 21.15
CA ASP A 73 13.43 8.80 21.36
C ASP A 73 14.03 10.19 21.15
N GLU A 74 13.60 10.87 20.07
CA GLU A 74 14.09 12.20 19.74
C GLU A 74 13.64 13.25 20.76
N SER A 75 12.39 13.18 21.22
CA SER A 75 11.86 14.04 22.29
C SER A 75 12.59 13.82 23.63
N TYR A 76 12.98 12.57 23.94
CA TYR A 76 13.80 12.29 25.12
C TYR A 76 15.19 12.90 25.00
N ARG A 77 15.81 12.82 23.82
CA ARG A 77 17.12 13.46 23.54
C ARG A 77 17.03 14.99 23.61
N ALA A 78 15.96 15.59 23.09
CA ALA A 78 15.74 17.02 23.17
C ALA A 78 15.74 17.51 24.64
N LEU A 79 14.99 16.82 25.51
CA LEU A 79 14.97 17.11 26.95
C LEU A 79 16.38 16.99 27.57
N GLN A 80 17.14 15.94 27.22
CA GLN A 80 18.53 15.77 27.68
C GLN A 80 19.44 16.93 27.23
N PHE A 81 19.31 17.37 25.98
CA PHE A 81 20.10 18.48 25.47
C PHE A 81 19.74 19.81 26.13
N THR A 82 18.46 20.07 26.40
CA THR A 82 18.04 21.29 27.12
C THR A 82 18.62 21.34 28.53
N VAL A 83 18.58 20.22 29.26
CA VAL A 83 19.20 20.12 30.60
C VAL A 83 20.71 20.33 30.52
N ARG A 84 21.40 19.67 29.59
CA ARG A 84 22.86 19.84 29.40
C ARG A 84 23.22 21.27 29.03
N ALA A 85 22.48 21.90 28.12
CA ALA A 85 22.70 23.29 27.74
C ALA A 85 22.50 24.23 28.94
N ALA A 86 21.49 24.00 29.77
CA ALA A 86 21.22 24.80 30.97
C ALA A 86 22.38 24.76 31.98
N LYS A 87 23.08 23.63 32.12
CA LYS A 87 24.29 23.51 32.96
C LYS A 87 25.45 24.40 32.50
N HIS A 88 25.50 24.76 31.23
CA HIS A 88 26.54 25.62 30.67
C HIS A 88 26.13 27.10 30.56
N ARG A 89 24.92 27.47 31.03
CA ARG A 89 24.49 28.87 31.08
C ARG A 89 25.26 29.61 32.18
N ARG A 90 25.51 30.91 31.98
CA ARG A 90 26.26 31.76 32.93
C ARG A 90 25.52 32.05 34.24
N ALA A 91 24.21 31.82 34.29
CA ALA A 91 23.38 32.07 35.45
C ALA A 91 23.47 30.91 36.45
N ALA A 92 24.09 31.13 37.61
CA ALA A 92 24.37 30.10 38.62
C ALA A 92 23.11 29.40 39.14
N ASP A 93 22.01 30.14 39.25
CA ASP A 93 20.71 29.66 39.70
C ASP A 93 20.02 28.77 38.64
N VAL A 94 20.34 28.94 37.35
CA VAL A 94 19.91 28.06 36.25
C VAL A 94 20.76 26.79 36.21
N GLN A 95 22.06 26.89 36.47
CA GLN A 95 22.95 25.71 36.58
C GLN A 95 22.52 24.80 37.73
N ALA A 96 22.28 25.38 38.92
CA ALA A 96 21.82 24.61 40.08
C ALA A 96 20.46 23.94 39.84
N ALA A 97 19.54 24.60 39.14
CA ALA A 97 18.27 24.01 38.73
C ALA A 97 18.47 22.83 37.75
N ALA A 98 19.39 22.99 36.77
CA ALA A 98 19.70 21.94 35.81
C ALA A 98 20.36 20.72 36.48
N ASP A 99 21.23 20.91 37.46
CA ASP A 99 21.83 19.81 38.24
C ASP A 99 20.76 19.01 39.01
N GLU A 100 19.78 19.69 39.62
CA GLU A 100 18.67 19.01 40.30
C GLU A 100 17.75 18.24 39.33
N VAL A 101 17.46 18.80 38.16
CA VAL A 101 16.69 18.11 37.11
C VAL A 101 17.46 16.91 36.56
N GLU A 102 18.77 17.03 36.34
CA GLU A 102 19.61 15.93 35.89
C GLU A 102 19.65 14.78 36.90
N LYS A 103 19.68 15.08 38.22
CA LYS A 103 19.59 14.05 39.27
C LYS A 103 18.30 13.24 39.17
N VAL A 104 17.18 13.86 38.80
CA VAL A 104 15.91 13.15 38.55
C VAL A 104 16.04 12.27 37.32
N MET A 105 16.53 12.81 36.20
CA MET A 105 16.72 12.04 34.96
C MET A 105 17.62 10.81 35.16
N ARG A 106 18.66 10.91 36.00
CA ARG A 106 19.56 9.78 36.33
C ARG A 106 18.89 8.63 37.07
N ARG A 107 17.72 8.83 37.70
CA ARG A 107 16.93 7.74 38.30
C ARG A 107 16.36 6.80 37.25
N TYR A 108 16.26 7.27 36.00
CA TYR A 108 15.71 6.55 34.86
C TYR A 108 16.76 6.44 33.74
N PRO A 109 17.83 5.64 33.94
CA PRO A 109 18.92 5.57 32.99
C PRO A 109 18.51 4.81 31.71
N GLU A 110 19.08 5.27 30.58
CA GLU A 110 19.04 4.55 29.29
C GLU A 110 17.64 4.15 28.80
N LEU A 111 16.61 4.97 29.07
CA LEU A 111 15.21 4.65 28.75
C LEU A 111 15.01 4.22 27.29
N ALA A 112 15.58 4.96 26.33
CA ALA A 112 15.54 4.66 24.89
C ALA A 112 16.23 3.33 24.48
N ALA A 113 17.03 2.72 25.36
CA ALA A 113 17.68 1.43 25.11
C ALA A 113 16.95 0.26 25.80
N GLN A 114 15.87 0.52 26.53
CA GLN A 114 15.09 -0.50 27.22
C GLN A 114 14.00 -1.09 26.31
N SER A 115 13.33 -2.15 26.79
CA SER A 115 12.11 -2.64 26.13
C SER A 115 11.01 -1.56 26.12
N ASN A 116 10.21 -1.50 25.06
CA ASN A 116 9.11 -0.53 24.87
C ASN A 116 8.23 -0.30 26.12
N ASN A 117 7.84 -1.35 26.83
CA ASN A 117 7.02 -1.24 28.05
C ASN A 117 7.77 -0.58 29.20
N LYS A 118 9.06 -0.92 29.38
CA LYS A 118 9.92 -0.36 30.41
C LYS A 118 10.26 1.10 30.11
N GLU A 119 10.54 1.43 28.86
CA GLU A 119 10.71 2.81 28.42
C GLU A 119 9.44 3.64 28.66
N THR A 120 8.28 3.13 28.20
CA THR A 120 6.99 3.81 28.35
C THR A 120 6.67 4.12 29.80
N SER A 121 6.87 3.14 30.70
CA SER A 121 6.67 3.33 32.14
C SER A 121 7.71 4.26 32.76
N GLY A 122 8.97 4.18 32.31
CA GLY A 122 10.04 5.02 32.82
C GLY A 122 9.88 6.49 32.45
N ILE A 123 9.42 6.78 31.23
CA ILE A 123 9.10 8.14 30.79
C ILE A 123 7.92 8.72 31.59
N ARG A 124 6.89 7.92 31.89
CA ARG A 124 5.77 8.36 32.75
C ARG A 124 6.25 8.75 34.15
N ASN A 125 7.01 7.88 34.80
CA ASN A 125 7.54 8.15 36.14
C ASN A 125 8.50 9.36 36.16
N LEU A 126 9.33 9.51 35.12
CA LEU A 126 10.17 10.69 34.94
C LEU A 126 9.33 11.97 34.81
N ALA A 127 8.28 11.94 34.00
CA ALA A 127 7.39 13.07 33.81
C ALA A 127 6.65 13.44 35.09
N ASP A 128 6.20 12.46 35.87
CA ASP A 128 5.56 12.67 37.18
C ASP A 128 6.54 13.31 38.18
N ASP A 129 7.75 12.78 38.29
CA ASP A 129 8.80 13.34 39.17
C ASP A 129 9.12 14.80 38.78
N LEU A 130 9.30 15.07 37.49
CA LEU A 130 9.64 16.42 36.98
C LEU A 130 8.48 17.40 37.09
N ASN A 131 7.23 16.93 37.05
CA ASN A 131 6.03 17.75 37.27
C ASN A 131 5.63 17.90 38.73
N SER A 132 6.28 17.20 39.66
CA SER A 132 6.04 17.37 41.10
C SER A 132 6.27 18.82 41.54
N ALA A 133 5.61 19.23 42.63
CA ALA A 133 5.71 20.58 43.17
C ALA A 133 7.17 21.04 43.42
N LYS A 134 8.06 20.10 43.74
CA LYS A 134 9.48 20.37 43.97
C LYS A 134 10.24 20.69 42.68
N TYR A 135 10.04 19.93 41.60
CA TYR A 135 10.88 20.00 40.40
C TYR A 135 10.28 20.84 39.28
N LYS A 136 8.94 21.00 39.24
CA LYS A 136 8.25 21.78 38.21
C LYS A 136 8.77 23.23 38.06
N PRO A 137 9.05 23.99 39.14
CA PRO A 137 9.64 25.32 39.01
C PRO A 137 11.05 25.29 38.41
N LEU A 138 11.84 24.24 38.68
CA LEU A 138 13.20 24.07 38.17
C LEU A 138 13.19 23.75 36.68
N VAL A 139 12.28 22.87 36.24
CA VAL A 139 12.06 22.54 34.82
C VAL A 139 11.67 23.79 34.02
N ALA A 140 10.76 24.62 34.56
CA ALA A 140 10.40 25.88 33.94
C ALA A 140 11.59 26.85 33.86
N LYS A 141 12.39 26.94 34.93
CA LYS A 141 13.56 27.83 35.02
C LYS A 141 14.64 27.52 33.98
N ILE A 142 14.86 26.24 33.67
CA ILE A 142 15.83 25.84 32.64
C ILE A 142 15.25 25.93 31.21
N GLY A 143 13.94 26.14 31.07
CA GLY A 143 13.25 26.20 29.79
C GLY A 143 12.89 24.83 29.19
N ALA A 144 12.88 23.77 30.00
CA ALA A 144 12.67 22.39 29.55
C ALA A 144 11.20 21.96 29.51
N LYS A 145 10.26 22.85 29.85
CA LYS A 145 8.84 22.49 29.96
C LYS A 145 8.25 22.01 28.63
N ALA A 146 8.54 22.71 27.53
CA ALA A 146 8.03 22.33 26.21
C ALA A 146 8.55 20.94 25.79
N ASP A 147 9.85 20.68 26.01
CA ASP A 147 10.45 19.37 25.71
C ASP A 147 9.86 18.24 26.56
N LEU A 148 9.60 18.51 27.84
CA LEU A 148 8.95 17.55 28.74
C LEU A 148 7.51 17.25 28.31
N ASP A 149 6.73 18.28 27.98
CA ASP A 149 5.34 18.11 27.54
C ASP A 149 5.29 17.34 26.19
N GLN A 150 6.22 17.62 25.27
CA GLN A 150 6.33 16.90 23.99
C GLN A 150 6.70 15.43 24.20
N LEU A 151 7.66 15.13 25.07
CA LEU A 151 8.03 13.76 25.42
C LEU A 151 6.84 12.97 26.00
N VAL A 152 6.02 13.61 26.85
CA VAL A 152 4.80 12.98 27.38
C VAL A 152 3.82 12.65 26.25
N ALA A 153 3.56 13.61 25.36
CA ALA A 153 2.63 13.42 24.24
C ALA A 153 3.08 12.29 23.30
N ASP A 154 4.36 12.25 22.94
CA ASP A 154 4.90 11.21 22.05
C ASP A 154 4.89 9.82 22.71
N ASN A 155 5.15 9.77 24.02
CA ASN A 155 5.06 8.53 24.79
C ASN A 155 3.62 8.00 24.87
N GLU A 156 2.62 8.89 25.01
CA GLU A 156 1.20 8.51 24.98
C GLU A 156 0.76 8.05 23.59
N ALA A 157 1.18 8.73 22.54
CA ALA A 157 0.90 8.34 21.16
C ALA A 157 1.48 6.95 20.84
N PHE A 158 2.73 6.70 21.25
CA PHE A 158 3.34 5.37 21.16
C PHE A 158 2.52 4.34 21.93
N ALA A 159 2.20 4.59 23.21
CA ALA A 159 1.48 3.63 24.04
C ALA A 159 0.10 3.27 23.47
N ALA A 160 -0.62 4.25 22.93
CA ALA A 160 -1.92 4.04 22.29
C ALA A 160 -1.81 3.15 21.04
N MET A 161 -0.81 3.39 20.18
CA MET A 161 -0.59 2.56 18.98
C MET A 161 -0.06 1.17 19.33
N PHE A 162 0.81 1.06 20.31
CA PHE A 162 1.32 -0.21 20.81
C PHE A 162 0.20 -1.06 21.44
N LEU A 163 -0.80 -0.44 22.08
CA LEU A 163 -1.99 -1.14 22.56
C LEU A 163 -2.88 -1.66 21.41
N LYS A 164 -3.11 -0.84 20.37
CA LYS A 164 -3.88 -1.26 19.18
C LYS A 164 -3.24 -2.45 18.48
N HIS A 165 -1.92 -2.59 18.51
CA HIS A 165 -1.23 -3.76 17.98
C HIS A 165 -1.69 -5.08 18.62
N TYR A 166 -2.04 -5.10 19.90
CA TYR A 166 -2.60 -6.29 20.56
C TYR A 166 -4.05 -6.59 20.16
N SER A 167 -4.76 -5.59 19.63
CA SER A 167 -6.17 -5.68 19.22
C SER A 167 -6.34 -6.07 17.75
N ALA A 168 -5.25 -6.07 16.97
CA ALA A 168 -5.26 -6.51 15.59
C ALA A 168 -5.57 -8.01 15.55
N THR A 169 -6.72 -8.37 14.98
CA THR A 169 -7.12 -9.75 14.76
C THR A 169 -5.94 -10.51 14.17
N PRO A 170 -5.44 -11.58 14.82
CA PRO A 170 -4.37 -12.38 14.24
C PRO A 170 -4.79 -12.80 12.83
N PRO A 171 -3.89 -12.81 11.83
CA PRO A 171 -4.19 -13.47 10.57
C PRO A 171 -4.60 -14.91 10.92
N SER A 172 -5.87 -15.23 10.69
CA SER A 172 -6.45 -16.48 11.14
C SER A 172 -5.59 -17.65 10.65
N LYS A 173 -5.23 -18.55 11.56
CA LYS A 173 -4.58 -19.84 11.24
C LYS A 173 -5.52 -20.77 10.45
N GLU A 174 -6.77 -20.40 10.20
CA GLU A 174 -7.78 -21.26 9.58
C GLU A 174 -7.70 -21.33 8.05
N PHE A 175 -7.10 -20.35 7.38
CA PHE A 175 -7.12 -20.32 5.92
C PHE A 175 -5.93 -21.06 5.32
N ASP A 176 -6.04 -22.40 5.27
CA ASP A 176 -5.17 -23.22 4.42
C ASP A 176 -5.52 -22.98 2.95
N LEU A 177 -4.89 -21.96 2.35
CA LEU A 177 -5.16 -21.53 0.98
C LEU A 177 -4.97 -22.66 -0.04
N LYS A 178 -4.11 -23.64 0.25
CA LYS A 178 -3.92 -24.81 -0.62
C LYS A 178 -5.17 -25.69 -0.63
N LYS A 179 -5.77 -25.93 0.55
CA LYS A 179 -7.03 -26.68 0.66
C LYS A 179 -8.20 -25.92 0.03
N LEU A 180 -8.25 -24.60 0.21
CA LEU A 180 -9.29 -23.76 -0.40
C LEU A 180 -9.20 -23.82 -1.93
N ARG A 181 -8.00 -23.68 -2.50
CA ARG A 181 -7.78 -23.82 -3.94
C ARG A 181 -8.19 -25.20 -4.46
N ALA A 182 -7.87 -26.27 -3.73
CA ALA A 182 -8.28 -27.62 -4.12
C ALA A 182 -9.82 -27.78 -4.15
N ALA A 183 -10.53 -27.22 -3.15
CA ALA A 183 -11.99 -27.24 -3.12
C ALA A 183 -12.62 -26.40 -4.25
N THR A 184 -12.03 -25.26 -4.60
CA THR A 184 -12.44 -24.47 -5.76
C THR A 184 -12.18 -25.21 -7.06
N ASP A 185 -11.03 -25.88 -7.21
CA ASP A 185 -10.69 -26.71 -8.37
C ASP A 185 -11.69 -27.84 -8.57
N GLU A 186 -12.10 -28.54 -7.50
CA GLU A 186 -13.14 -29.58 -7.55
C GLU A 186 -14.47 -29.03 -8.07
N ALA A 187 -14.92 -27.88 -7.54
CA ALA A 187 -16.15 -27.23 -7.98
C ALA A 187 -16.09 -26.77 -9.45
N VAL A 188 -14.97 -26.18 -9.87
CA VAL A 188 -14.72 -25.80 -11.26
C VAL A 188 -14.76 -27.02 -12.17
N ASN A 189 -14.09 -28.11 -11.80
CA ASN A 189 -14.05 -29.33 -12.61
C ASN A 189 -15.44 -29.98 -12.72
N ALA A 190 -16.27 -29.92 -11.68
CA ALA A 190 -17.66 -30.39 -11.74
C ALA A 190 -18.49 -29.60 -12.77
N VAL A 191 -18.33 -28.26 -12.81
CA VAL A 191 -19.00 -27.41 -13.81
C VAL A 191 -18.53 -27.71 -15.23
N VAL A 192 -17.21 -27.80 -15.44
CA VAL A 192 -16.61 -28.10 -16.75
C VAL A 192 -17.03 -29.49 -17.24
N LEU A 193 -17.06 -30.48 -16.34
CA LEU A 193 -17.54 -31.82 -16.66
C LEU A 193 -19.02 -31.79 -17.05
N ARG A 194 -19.86 -31.04 -16.33
CA ARG A 194 -21.28 -30.88 -16.67
C ARG A 194 -21.47 -30.27 -18.05
N MET A 195 -20.68 -29.25 -18.40
CA MET A 195 -20.70 -28.65 -19.74
C MET A 195 -20.30 -29.68 -20.81
N GLN A 196 -19.28 -30.50 -20.55
CA GLN A 196 -18.84 -31.54 -21.49
C GLN A 196 -19.92 -32.61 -21.67
N SER A 197 -20.52 -33.10 -20.58
CA SER A 197 -21.61 -34.07 -20.65
C SER A 197 -22.83 -33.53 -21.41
N LEU A 198 -23.14 -32.24 -21.26
CA LEU A 198 -24.18 -31.60 -22.06
C LEU A 198 -23.81 -31.54 -23.54
N ALA A 199 -22.55 -31.23 -23.85
CA ALA A 199 -22.08 -31.17 -25.23
C ALA A 199 -22.14 -32.53 -25.94
N ASP A 200 -21.95 -33.62 -25.19
CA ASP A 200 -21.96 -34.99 -25.71
C ASP A 200 -23.38 -35.57 -25.81
N LEU A 201 -24.25 -35.31 -24.82
CA LEU A 201 -25.57 -35.94 -24.73
C LEU A 201 -26.70 -35.07 -25.27
N LEU A 202 -26.57 -33.74 -25.21
CA LEU A 202 -27.59 -32.76 -25.57
C LEU A 202 -26.96 -31.56 -26.31
N PRO A 203 -26.32 -31.78 -27.47
CA PRO A 203 -25.54 -30.77 -28.17
C PRO A 203 -26.36 -29.54 -28.59
N ASP A 204 -27.67 -29.70 -28.80
CA ASP A 204 -28.60 -28.65 -29.22
C ASP A 204 -29.15 -27.82 -28.06
N THR A 205 -28.60 -27.97 -26.84
CA THR A 205 -28.97 -27.15 -25.68
C THR A 205 -28.71 -25.67 -25.99
N VAL A 206 -29.75 -24.85 -25.93
CA VAL A 206 -29.68 -23.40 -26.22
C VAL A 206 -28.60 -22.73 -25.36
N GLY A 207 -27.73 -21.93 -25.99
CA GLY A 207 -26.64 -21.21 -25.33
C GLY A 207 -25.40 -22.04 -24.99
N LEU A 208 -25.44 -23.37 -25.14
CA LEU A 208 -24.31 -24.24 -24.79
C LEU A 208 -23.10 -24.04 -25.70
N ALA A 209 -23.32 -23.90 -27.01
CA ALA A 209 -22.25 -23.68 -27.99
C ALA A 209 -21.49 -22.36 -27.73
N ASP A 210 -22.22 -21.29 -27.40
CA ASP A 210 -21.65 -20.00 -27.04
C ASP A 210 -20.89 -20.08 -25.72
N LEU A 211 -21.47 -20.74 -24.71
CA LEU A 211 -20.80 -20.97 -23.42
C LEU A 211 -19.47 -21.71 -23.60
N ILE A 212 -19.44 -22.80 -24.38
CA ILE A 212 -18.22 -23.57 -24.66
C ILE A 212 -17.19 -22.70 -25.40
N THR A 213 -17.63 -21.88 -26.35
CA THR A 213 -16.75 -20.95 -27.08
C THR A 213 -16.08 -19.95 -26.14
N ARG A 214 -16.86 -19.33 -25.24
CA ARG A 214 -16.33 -18.39 -24.24
C ARG A 214 -15.39 -19.06 -23.24
N TYR A 215 -15.75 -20.25 -22.76
CA TYR A 215 -14.89 -21.03 -21.87
C TYR A 215 -13.56 -21.39 -22.56
N ASN A 216 -13.59 -21.85 -23.82
CA ASN A 216 -12.38 -22.19 -24.55
C ASN A 216 -11.48 -20.97 -24.81
N LYS A 217 -12.06 -19.78 -24.99
CA LYS A 217 -11.32 -18.52 -25.04
C LYS A 217 -10.62 -18.23 -23.71
N MET A 218 -11.33 -18.36 -22.58
CA MET A 218 -10.74 -18.20 -21.25
C MET A 218 -9.57 -19.18 -21.00
N VAL A 219 -9.68 -20.43 -21.48
CA VAL A 219 -8.58 -21.40 -21.43
C VAL A 219 -7.39 -20.95 -22.28
N ALA A 220 -7.63 -20.46 -23.50
CA ALA A 220 -6.58 -19.95 -24.37
C ALA A 220 -5.85 -18.74 -23.75
N ASP A 221 -6.59 -17.80 -23.18
CA ASP A 221 -6.04 -16.61 -22.50
C ASP A 221 -5.20 -17.01 -21.27
N SER A 222 -5.63 -18.04 -20.54
CA SER A 222 -4.89 -18.60 -19.41
C SER A 222 -3.57 -19.25 -19.85
N HIS A 223 -3.59 -20.01 -20.95
CA HIS A 223 -2.36 -20.55 -21.55
C HIS A 223 -1.41 -19.46 -22.03
N LEU A 224 -1.93 -18.42 -22.68
CA LEU A 224 -1.16 -17.27 -23.13
C LEU A 224 -0.48 -16.57 -21.95
N THR A 225 -1.21 -16.34 -20.86
CA THR A 225 -0.69 -15.74 -19.63
C THR A 225 0.49 -16.54 -19.06
N LEU A 226 0.34 -17.87 -18.97
CA LEU A 226 1.41 -18.75 -18.50
C LEU A 226 2.61 -18.76 -19.46
N ALA A 227 2.38 -18.72 -20.77
CA ALA A 227 3.44 -18.69 -21.77
C ALA A 227 4.24 -17.38 -21.71
N LEU A 228 3.56 -16.23 -21.63
CA LEU A 228 4.18 -14.91 -21.47
C LEU A 228 5.01 -14.83 -20.19
N ARG A 229 4.48 -15.34 -19.06
CA ARG A 229 5.23 -15.42 -17.80
C ARG A 229 6.49 -16.28 -17.93
N LYS A 230 6.38 -17.44 -18.57
CA LYS A 230 7.53 -18.33 -18.81
C LYS A 230 8.58 -17.65 -19.70
N ALA A 231 8.16 -16.91 -20.72
CA ALA A 231 9.06 -16.15 -21.59
C ALA A 231 9.76 -14.99 -20.86
N ALA A 232 9.03 -14.24 -20.03
CA ALA A 232 9.59 -13.18 -19.20
C ALA A 232 10.65 -13.72 -18.23
N ASN A 233 10.41 -14.87 -17.61
CA ASN A 233 11.38 -15.52 -16.72
C ASN A 233 12.64 -16.03 -17.44
N LYS A 234 12.56 -16.36 -18.73
CA LYS A 234 13.72 -16.76 -19.55
C LYS A 234 14.57 -15.58 -20.04
N LYS A 235 13.99 -14.37 -20.11
CA LYS A 235 14.67 -13.17 -20.60
C LYS A 235 15.51 -12.43 -19.55
N LYS A 236 15.59 -12.91 -18.30
CA LYS A 236 16.62 -12.43 -17.36
C LYS A 236 17.98 -12.94 -17.85
N PRO A 237 18.91 -12.09 -18.31
CA PRO A 237 20.26 -12.52 -18.64
C PRO A 237 20.95 -12.89 -17.32
N GLY A 238 21.50 -14.09 -17.24
CA GLY A 238 22.67 -14.28 -16.40
C GLY A 238 23.76 -13.38 -16.96
N THR A 239 24.34 -12.53 -16.12
CA THR A 239 25.67 -11.96 -16.34
C THR A 239 26.60 -13.10 -16.71
N GLY A 240 27.03 -13.15 -17.97
CA GLY A 240 28.12 -14.00 -18.40
C GLY A 240 29.42 -13.38 -17.96
N ASP A 241 30.28 -14.19 -17.33
CA ASP A 241 31.69 -14.24 -17.68
C ASP A 241 32.29 -15.59 -17.25
N GLY A 242 33.03 -16.18 -18.19
CA GLY A 242 34.26 -16.95 -17.93
C GLY A 242 34.18 -18.32 -17.28
N GLU A 243 34.45 -19.35 -18.11
CA GLU A 243 35.20 -20.59 -17.85
C GLU A 243 35.13 -21.32 -16.48
N LYS A 244 34.83 -22.63 -16.58
CA LYS A 244 35.14 -23.66 -15.58
C LYS A 244 36.53 -24.25 -15.84
N PRO A 245 37.26 -24.71 -14.80
CA PRO A 245 37.24 -26.16 -14.55
C PRO A 245 37.10 -26.61 -13.07
N LYS A 246 36.74 -27.90 -12.96
CA LYS A 246 36.38 -28.81 -11.83
C LYS A 246 37.24 -28.66 -10.55
N ASP A 247 36.72 -28.89 -9.34
CA ASP A 247 36.46 -30.25 -8.81
C ASP A 247 35.54 -30.36 -7.56
N LYS A 248 35.21 -31.61 -7.24
CA LYS A 248 34.09 -32.17 -6.44
C LYS A 248 33.96 -31.80 -4.94
N LYS A 249 32.69 -31.94 -4.49
CA LYS A 249 32.18 -32.74 -3.35
C LYS A 249 31.58 -31.94 -2.16
N GLY A 250 30.26 -32.08 -1.94
CA GLY A 250 29.69 -32.14 -0.59
C GLY A 250 28.44 -31.32 -0.26
N LYS A 251 27.33 -32.04 -0.04
CA LYS A 251 26.21 -31.81 0.91
C LYS A 251 25.16 -30.69 0.68
N LYS A 252 23.92 -31.20 0.54
CA LYS A 252 22.58 -30.67 0.89
C LYS A 252 22.55 -29.59 1.99
N GLY A 253 21.69 -28.58 1.81
CA GLY A 253 21.08 -27.84 2.93
C GLY A 253 20.28 -26.57 2.61
N LYS A 254 18.98 -26.74 2.28
CA LYS A 254 17.81 -25.87 2.60
C LYS A 254 17.76 -24.36 2.29
N ASN A 255 16.62 -24.03 1.67
CA ASN A 255 15.76 -22.85 1.81
C ASN A 255 16.18 -21.54 1.12
N GLU A 256 15.77 -21.39 -0.14
CA GLU A 256 15.38 -20.09 -0.67
C GLU A 256 13.84 -20.01 -0.76
N LYS A 257 13.29 -18.99 -0.09
CA LYS A 257 11.87 -18.61 -0.17
C LYS A 257 11.54 -18.15 -1.59
N PRO A 258 10.46 -18.64 -2.23
CA PRO A 258 9.90 -18.00 -3.41
C PRO A 258 9.16 -16.71 -3.00
N GLY A 259 9.52 -15.61 -3.65
CA GLY A 259 9.01 -14.26 -3.38
C GLY A 259 7.49 -14.16 -3.52
N THR A 260 6.88 -13.56 -2.50
CA THR A 260 5.48 -13.15 -2.44
C THR A 260 5.28 -11.90 -3.30
N GLY A 261 4.72 -12.04 -4.50
CA GLY A 261 4.11 -10.93 -5.25
C GLY A 261 2.68 -10.73 -4.76
N GLY A 262 2.43 -9.65 -4.02
CA GLY A 262 1.14 -9.31 -3.41
C GLY A 262 0.44 -8.15 -4.11
N ILE A 263 -0.87 -8.28 -4.28
CA ILE A 263 -1.80 -7.17 -4.58
C ILE A 263 -1.98 -6.35 -3.29
N GLY A 264 -1.97 -5.03 -3.41
CA GLY A 264 -2.04 -4.08 -2.28
C GLY A 264 -0.67 -3.53 -1.84
N GLN A 265 0.37 -3.72 -2.63
CA GLN A 265 1.66 -3.08 -2.38
C GLN A 265 1.54 -1.56 -2.62
N GLU A 266 1.92 -0.72 -1.64
CA GLU A 266 2.65 0.51 -2.00
C GLU A 266 3.72 0.10 -3.02
N PRO A 267 4.07 0.94 -4.01
CA PRO A 267 5.20 0.65 -4.87
C PRO A 267 6.43 0.41 -3.96
N SER A 268 6.80 -0.86 -3.74
CA SER A 268 7.99 -1.23 -2.96
C SER A 268 9.26 -0.77 -3.68
N GLU A 269 9.10 -0.47 -4.96
CA GLU A 269 10.01 0.22 -5.87
C GLU A 269 9.25 1.38 -6.54
N LYS A 270 9.97 2.40 -7.01
CA LYS A 270 9.38 3.55 -7.74
C LYS A 270 8.33 3.09 -8.77
N GLY A 271 7.16 3.73 -8.81
CA GLY A 271 6.11 3.47 -9.79
C GLY A 271 4.74 4.04 -9.44
N ILE A 272 3.80 3.84 -10.35
CA ILE A 272 2.40 4.27 -10.23
C ILE A 272 1.51 3.03 -10.33
N LEU A 273 0.53 2.93 -9.43
CA LEU A 273 -0.51 1.91 -9.43
C LEU A 273 -1.86 2.60 -9.51
N ILE A 274 -2.70 2.16 -10.45
CA ILE A 274 -4.09 2.61 -10.58
C ILE A 274 -4.97 1.36 -10.70
N ASP A 275 -5.89 1.19 -9.77
CA ASP A 275 -6.77 0.01 -9.64
C ASP A 275 -5.99 -1.31 -9.68
N GLY A 276 -4.84 -1.33 -8.98
CA GLY A 276 -3.92 -2.47 -8.92
C GLY A 276 -3.09 -2.68 -10.20
N VAL A 277 -3.31 -1.91 -11.26
CA VAL A 277 -2.54 -1.98 -12.50
C VAL A 277 -1.33 -1.04 -12.43
N ARG A 278 -0.13 -1.60 -12.62
CA ARG A 278 1.10 -0.81 -12.70
C ARG A 278 1.18 -0.03 -13.99
N LYS A 279 1.48 1.26 -13.87
CA LYS A 279 1.70 2.19 -14.98
C LYS A 279 3.17 2.54 -15.08
N THR A 280 3.65 2.63 -16.31
CA THR A 280 5.02 3.05 -16.62
C THR A 280 4.93 4.44 -17.24
N VAL A 281 5.62 5.40 -16.65
CA VAL A 281 5.71 6.75 -17.22
C VAL A 281 6.60 6.68 -18.45
N VAL A 282 6.04 7.05 -19.60
CA VAL A 282 6.79 7.16 -20.86
C VAL A 282 7.22 8.61 -21.12
N LYS A 283 6.46 9.58 -20.60
CA LYS A 283 6.76 11.00 -20.71
C LYS A 283 6.23 11.76 -19.51
N ALA A 284 7.04 12.67 -18.98
CA ALA A 284 6.66 13.59 -17.91
C ALA A 284 6.78 15.04 -18.42
N THR A 285 5.78 15.88 -18.15
CA THR A 285 5.79 17.28 -18.58
C THR A 285 5.21 18.18 -17.51
N ILE A 286 5.87 19.30 -17.23
CA ILE A 286 5.36 20.36 -16.35
C ILE A 286 4.87 21.50 -17.22
N MET A 287 3.66 21.97 -16.95
CA MET A 287 3.02 23.06 -17.69
C MET A 287 2.35 24.04 -16.73
N LYS A 288 2.36 25.32 -17.11
CA LYS A 288 1.51 26.33 -16.48
C LYS A 288 0.05 26.09 -16.89
N TYR A 289 -0.86 26.13 -15.93
CA TYR A 289 -2.28 25.97 -16.16
C TYR A 289 -2.99 27.33 -16.20
N VAL A 290 -3.16 27.96 -15.04
CA VAL A 290 -3.82 29.27 -14.87
C VAL A 290 -3.20 29.98 -13.69
N ASP A 291 -2.99 31.30 -13.77
CA ASP A 291 -2.42 32.14 -12.72
C ASP A 291 -1.06 31.63 -12.20
N ASP A 292 -1.00 31.18 -10.95
CA ASP A 292 0.15 30.59 -10.24
C ASP A 292 0.10 29.05 -10.21
N LYS A 293 -0.95 28.45 -10.79
CA LYS A 293 -1.18 27.00 -10.79
C LYS A 293 -0.46 26.33 -11.95
N HIS A 294 0.17 25.22 -11.63
CA HIS A 294 0.92 24.37 -12.56
C HIS A 294 0.37 22.95 -12.48
N PHE A 295 0.73 22.12 -13.46
CA PHE A 295 0.50 20.69 -13.36
C PHE A 295 1.65 19.89 -13.94
N LEU A 296 1.89 18.74 -13.30
CA LEU A 296 2.75 17.68 -13.77
C LEU A 296 1.88 16.62 -14.43
N ALA A 297 2.09 16.40 -15.72
CA ALA A 297 1.48 15.35 -16.52
C ALA A 297 2.42 14.14 -16.61
N LEU A 298 1.98 12.98 -16.13
CA LEU A 298 2.68 11.71 -16.23
C LEU A 298 1.95 10.82 -17.24
N GLN A 299 2.44 10.77 -18.47
CA GLN A 299 1.85 10.01 -19.57
C GLN A 299 2.29 8.54 -19.52
N PHE A 300 1.36 7.63 -19.80
CA PHE A 300 1.58 6.18 -19.78
C PHE A 300 1.64 5.54 -21.18
N ASP A 301 1.32 6.31 -22.22
CA ASP A 301 1.46 5.91 -23.61
C ASP A 301 2.00 7.05 -24.49
N ALA A 302 2.55 6.69 -25.65
CA ALA A 302 3.18 7.64 -26.57
C ALA A 302 2.17 8.59 -27.26
N ALA A 303 0.89 8.23 -27.30
CA ALA A 303 -0.16 9.05 -27.88
C ALA A 303 -0.74 10.07 -26.89
N GLY A 304 -0.36 10.01 -25.61
CA GLY A 304 -0.87 10.86 -24.53
C GLY A 304 -2.35 10.61 -24.22
N LYS A 305 -2.87 9.40 -24.52
CA LYS A 305 -4.29 9.07 -24.28
C LYS A 305 -4.57 8.64 -22.84
N GLU A 306 -3.55 8.20 -22.13
CA GLU A 306 -3.63 7.76 -20.75
C GLU A 306 -2.57 8.46 -19.90
N MET A 307 -3.01 9.18 -18.87
CA MET A 307 -2.10 9.97 -18.03
C MET A 307 -2.65 10.22 -16.63
N LEU A 308 -1.74 10.41 -15.68
CA LEU A 308 -2.04 10.93 -14.35
C LEU A 308 -1.53 12.36 -14.26
N CYS A 309 -2.38 13.29 -13.83
CA CYS A 309 -2.03 14.68 -13.65
C CYS A 309 -2.04 15.06 -12.16
N VAL A 310 -1.01 15.77 -11.73
CA VAL A 310 -0.93 16.40 -10.40
C VAL A 310 -0.89 17.90 -10.60
N TYR A 311 -1.96 18.60 -10.21
CA TYR A 311 -2.01 20.06 -10.24
C TYR A 311 -1.58 20.59 -8.88
N PHE A 312 -0.80 21.67 -8.89
CA PHE A 312 -0.16 22.19 -7.69
C PHE A 312 0.14 23.69 -7.79
N VAL A 313 0.35 24.28 -6.62
CA VAL A 313 0.96 25.61 -6.44
C VAL A 313 2.26 25.50 -5.64
N ALA A 314 3.12 26.51 -5.76
CA ALA A 314 4.44 26.51 -5.14
C ALA A 314 4.38 26.47 -3.60
N GLU A 315 3.36 27.08 -2.99
CA GLU A 315 3.14 27.17 -1.56
C GLU A 315 2.98 25.80 -0.89
N GLY A 316 2.42 24.82 -1.61
CA GLY A 316 2.23 23.46 -1.11
C GLY A 316 3.38 22.51 -1.36
N ASN A 317 4.43 22.96 -2.04
CA ASN A 317 5.56 22.11 -2.40
C ASN A 317 6.27 21.59 -1.13
N LYS A 318 6.68 20.31 -1.17
CA LYS A 318 7.33 19.59 -0.06
C LYS A 318 6.47 19.43 1.21
N ARG A 319 5.15 19.63 1.11
CA ARG A 319 4.20 19.40 2.20
C ARG A 319 3.38 18.14 1.94
N VAL A 320 3.09 17.40 3.00
CA VAL A 320 2.15 16.28 2.94
C VAL A 320 0.73 16.84 3.09
N ASN A 321 -0.08 16.68 2.05
CA ASN A 321 -1.47 17.12 2.02
C ASN A 321 -2.40 15.94 2.31
N ASP A 322 -3.27 16.08 3.31
CA ASP A 322 -4.34 15.11 3.59
C ASP A 322 -5.42 15.20 2.50
N MET A 323 -5.58 14.13 1.70
CA MET A 323 -6.52 14.12 0.58
C MET A 323 -7.97 13.89 1.01
N THR A 324 -8.21 13.68 2.31
CA THR A 324 -9.53 13.42 2.89
C THR A 324 -10.23 14.67 3.40
N ARG A 325 -9.55 15.82 3.41
CA ARG A 325 -10.03 17.07 4.02
C ARG A 325 -9.82 18.26 3.09
N GLU A 326 -10.51 19.36 3.40
CA GLU A 326 -10.21 20.66 2.77
C GLU A 326 -8.84 21.17 3.24
N SER A 327 -8.16 21.90 2.36
CA SER A 327 -6.90 22.59 2.66
C SER A 327 -6.89 23.93 1.93
N ASP A 328 -6.23 24.91 2.54
CA ASP A 328 -5.92 26.23 1.98
C ASP A 328 -4.91 26.18 0.82
N VAL A 329 -4.19 25.06 0.67
CA VAL A 329 -3.20 24.86 -0.38
C VAL A 329 -3.82 24.12 -1.56
N TYR A 330 -3.77 24.74 -2.75
CA TYR A 330 -4.33 24.18 -3.98
C TYR A 330 -3.60 22.91 -4.44
N TRP A 331 -4.36 21.83 -4.62
CA TRP A 331 -3.92 20.62 -5.28
C TRP A 331 -5.08 19.87 -5.95
N VAL A 332 -4.75 19.13 -7.01
CA VAL A 332 -5.66 18.19 -7.69
C VAL A 332 -4.87 16.98 -8.13
N VAL A 333 -5.47 15.79 -8.04
CA VAL A 333 -4.99 14.61 -8.76
C VAL A 333 -6.10 14.11 -9.68
N SER A 334 -5.81 13.98 -10.98
CA SER A 334 -6.72 13.38 -11.96
C SER A 334 -6.04 12.23 -12.67
N TYR A 335 -6.86 11.23 -13.05
CA TYR A 335 -6.47 10.19 -13.98
C TYR A 335 -7.40 10.24 -15.18
N ASP A 336 -6.79 10.42 -16.35
CA ASP A 336 -7.47 10.63 -17.61
C ASP A 336 -7.09 9.49 -18.55
N LYS A 337 -8.10 8.89 -19.19
CA LYS A 337 -7.93 7.78 -20.11
C LYS A 337 -8.88 7.90 -21.30
N ASP A 338 -8.33 7.77 -22.50
CA ASP A 338 -9.06 7.83 -23.77
C ASP A 338 -9.93 9.10 -23.90
N GLY A 339 -9.41 10.23 -23.41
CA GLY A 339 -10.09 11.54 -23.43
C GLY A 339 -11.19 11.71 -22.37
N SER A 340 -11.36 10.75 -21.47
CA SER A 340 -12.30 10.83 -20.35
C SER A 340 -11.58 10.90 -19.01
N CYS A 341 -12.08 11.74 -18.10
CA CYS A 341 -11.61 11.74 -16.72
C CYS A 341 -12.20 10.54 -15.98
N VAL A 342 -11.34 9.61 -15.57
CA VAL A 342 -11.73 8.39 -14.84
C VAL A 342 -11.98 8.75 -13.39
N PHE A 343 -11.02 9.38 -12.73
CA PHE A 343 -11.21 9.92 -11.38
C PHE A 343 -10.56 11.28 -11.21
N PHE A 344 -11.12 12.04 -10.26
CA PHE A 344 -10.69 13.38 -9.91
C PHE A 344 -10.82 13.59 -8.39
N THR A 345 -9.79 14.15 -7.78
CA THR A 345 -9.78 14.53 -6.37
C THR A 345 -9.06 15.86 -6.17
N THR A 346 -9.55 16.72 -5.28
CA THR A 346 -9.03 18.08 -5.09
C THR A 346 -9.17 18.54 -3.65
N ASN A 347 -8.39 19.54 -3.25
CA ASN A 347 -8.62 20.29 -2.01
C ASN A 347 -9.81 21.26 -2.09
N VAL A 348 -10.23 21.67 -3.30
CA VAL A 348 -11.21 22.73 -3.50
C VAL A 348 -12.63 22.24 -3.23
N GLY A 349 -13.35 22.93 -2.33
CA GLY A 349 -14.73 22.63 -1.97
C GLY A 349 -14.91 21.35 -1.14
N LYS A 350 -16.15 21.05 -0.75
CA LYS A 350 -16.49 19.91 0.14
C LYS A 350 -16.53 18.56 -0.58
N ASP A 351 -16.81 18.59 -1.87
CA ASP A 351 -16.94 17.38 -2.68
C ASP A 351 -15.56 16.95 -3.24
N GLN A 352 -15.52 15.76 -3.85
CA GLN A 352 -14.34 15.23 -4.55
C GLN A 352 -13.12 14.96 -3.66
N LYS A 353 -13.34 14.49 -2.43
CA LYS A 353 -12.28 14.08 -1.50
C LYS A 353 -12.01 12.58 -1.58
N CYS A 354 -10.78 12.19 -1.27
CA CYS A 354 -10.50 10.78 -1.08
C CYS A 354 -11.07 10.30 0.26
N LYS A 355 -11.39 9.01 0.35
CA LYS A 355 -11.71 8.33 1.62
C LYS A 355 -10.46 8.05 2.46
N ALA A 356 -9.31 7.96 1.80
CA ALA A 356 -8.00 7.76 2.40
C ALA A 356 -6.92 8.26 1.42
N GLY A 357 -5.75 8.60 1.93
CA GLY A 357 -4.57 8.95 1.14
C GLY A 357 -4.00 10.33 1.46
N THR A 358 -2.72 10.50 1.21
CA THR A 358 -1.99 11.76 1.34
C THR A 358 -1.21 12.05 0.08
N LEU A 359 -1.10 13.32 -0.32
CA LEU A 359 -0.32 13.77 -1.46
C LEU A 359 0.89 14.59 -1.00
N LEU A 360 2.09 14.14 -1.34
CA LEU A 360 3.32 14.92 -1.31
C LEU A 360 3.77 15.16 -2.75
N TYR A 361 4.04 16.41 -3.08
CA TYR A 361 4.74 16.78 -4.31
C TYR A 361 5.94 17.66 -3.96
N ASP A 362 7.08 17.36 -4.59
CA ASP A 362 8.31 18.15 -4.55
C ASP A 362 8.74 18.36 -6.01
N ILE A 363 8.23 19.43 -6.61
CA ILE A 363 8.37 19.73 -8.03
C ILE A 363 9.11 21.05 -8.19
N ASP A 364 10.18 21.02 -8.97
CA ASP A 364 11.00 22.16 -9.34
C ASP A 364 10.66 22.56 -10.79
N MET A 365 10.10 23.75 -10.94
CA MET A 365 9.62 24.27 -12.21
C MET A 365 10.74 24.78 -13.13
N GLU A 366 11.94 25.00 -12.60
CA GLU A 366 13.10 25.42 -13.40
C GLU A 366 13.89 24.22 -13.90
N SER A 367 14.24 23.30 -12.99
CA SER A 367 15.05 22.12 -13.33
C SER A 367 14.23 20.96 -13.90
N GLY A 368 12.91 21.00 -13.74
CA GLY A 368 12.00 19.91 -14.11
C GLY A 368 12.09 18.71 -13.18
N ARG A 369 12.91 18.75 -12.13
CA ARG A 369 12.99 17.67 -11.13
C ARG A 369 11.64 17.56 -10.42
N TYR A 370 11.10 16.36 -10.37
CA TYR A 370 9.88 16.08 -9.61
C TYR A 370 10.06 14.88 -8.70
N ARG A 371 9.34 14.90 -7.59
CA ARG A 371 8.99 13.74 -6.77
C ARG A 371 7.51 13.86 -6.39
N VAL A 372 6.77 12.77 -6.57
CA VAL A 372 5.38 12.66 -6.16
C VAL A 372 5.22 11.37 -5.36
N ASP A 373 4.65 11.51 -4.17
CA ASP A 373 4.26 10.40 -3.30
C ASP A 373 2.77 10.54 -2.96
N VAL A 374 1.97 9.58 -3.40
CA VAL A 374 0.58 9.38 -2.96
C VAL A 374 0.49 8.06 -2.21
N THR A 375 0.21 8.14 -0.92
CA THR A 375 -0.11 6.95 -0.10
C THR A 375 -1.47 6.43 -0.50
N THR A 376 -1.64 5.10 -0.55
CA THR A 376 -2.79 4.37 -1.13
C THR A 376 -4.11 5.12 -1.01
N ALA A 377 -4.42 5.90 -2.03
CA ALA A 377 -5.53 6.82 -2.06
C ALA A 377 -6.78 6.09 -2.58
N GLN A 378 -7.91 6.40 -1.98
CA GLN A 378 -9.19 5.79 -2.32
C GLN A 378 -10.20 6.85 -2.74
N VAL A 379 -10.66 6.79 -3.98
CA VAL A 379 -11.78 7.60 -4.48
C VAL A 379 -13.06 6.81 -4.23
N GLY A 380 -14.03 7.43 -3.55
CA GLY A 380 -15.31 6.80 -3.30
C GLY A 380 -16.20 6.70 -4.54
N LYS A 381 -17.17 5.79 -4.53
CA LYS A 381 -18.25 5.79 -5.51
C LYS A 381 -19.01 7.13 -5.42
N SER A 382 -19.37 7.70 -6.56
CA SER A 382 -20.05 9.00 -6.68
C SER A 382 -19.30 10.16 -6.00
N ASN A 383 -17.97 10.19 -6.13
CA ASN A 383 -17.11 11.23 -5.56
C ASN A 383 -17.28 12.59 -6.28
N GLY A 384 -18.36 13.30 -5.95
CA GLY A 384 -18.75 14.57 -6.56
C GLY A 384 -19.15 14.44 -8.04
N LYS A 385 -18.90 15.50 -8.83
CA LYS A 385 -19.47 15.67 -10.18
C LYS A 385 -18.51 15.36 -11.35
N THR A 386 -17.23 15.13 -11.06
CA THR A 386 -16.18 14.89 -12.08
C THR A 386 -15.59 13.50 -11.90
N GLY A 387 -15.39 12.77 -13.00
CA GLY A 387 -14.98 11.36 -13.01
C GLY A 387 -16.11 10.45 -13.49
N ASP A 388 -15.85 9.15 -13.55
CA ASP A 388 -16.81 8.15 -14.03
C ASP A 388 -17.85 7.73 -12.96
N GLY A 389 -17.68 8.21 -11.73
CA GLY A 389 -18.55 7.92 -10.59
C GLY A 389 -18.31 6.57 -9.92
N ASN A 390 -17.32 5.79 -10.36
CA ASN A 390 -16.91 4.54 -9.72
C ASN A 390 -15.93 4.77 -8.57
N ALA A 391 -15.70 3.71 -7.80
CA ALA A 391 -14.66 3.73 -6.78
C ALA A 391 -13.32 3.36 -7.43
N HIS A 392 -12.27 4.10 -7.09
CA HIS A 392 -10.92 3.87 -7.61
C HIS A 392 -9.90 3.85 -6.49
N THR A 393 -8.80 3.17 -6.74
CA THR A 393 -7.62 3.16 -5.87
C THR A 393 -6.39 3.56 -6.65
N PHE A 394 -5.53 4.38 -6.07
CA PHE A 394 -4.27 4.72 -6.72
C PHE A 394 -3.16 4.96 -5.70
N ALA A 395 -1.93 4.63 -6.08
CA ALA A 395 -0.74 4.89 -5.30
C ALA A 395 0.37 5.36 -6.22
N VAL A 396 1.13 6.36 -5.78
CA VAL A 396 2.20 6.97 -6.57
C VAL A 396 3.43 7.03 -5.69
N ARG A 397 4.57 6.56 -6.18
CA ARG A 397 5.89 6.83 -5.58
C ARG A 397 6.85 6.96 -6.73
N ILE A 398 7.07 8.17 -7.21
CA ILE A 398 7.89 8.41 -8.40
C ILE A 398 8.70 9.68 -8.25
N ASP A 399 9.90 9.66 -8.80
CA ASP A 399 10.72 10.84 -8.99
C ASP A 399 11.46 10.73 -10.32
N GLY A 400 11.83 11.88 -10.87
CA GLY A 400 12.51 11.97 -12.16
C GLY A 400 12.64 13.41 -12.62
N THR A 401 12.85 13.56 -13.92
CA THR A 401 12.94 14.86 -14.58
C THR A 401 11.86 14.94 -15.65
N ALA A 402 11.10 16.04 -15.64
CA ALA A 402 10.05 16.33 -16.60
C ALA A 402 10.50 17.41 -17.59
N GLU A 403 9.96 17.36 -18.81
CA GLU A 403 10.07 18.44 -19.76
C GLU A 403 9.29 19.65 -19.23
N VAL A 404 9.95 20.78 -18.99
CA VAL A 404 9.27 22.01 -18.58
C VAL A 404 8.84 22.77 -19.83
N LYS A 405 7.53 22.91 -20.02
CA LYS A 405 6.94 23.77 -21.05
C LYS A 405 6.63 25.12 -20.42
N LYS A 406 7.38 26.13 -20.86
CA LYS A 406 7.24 27.52 -20.41
C LYS A 406 6.02 28.20 -21.02
#